data_AF-A0A191UDV1-F1
#
_entry.id   AF-A0A191UDV1-F1
#
_cell.length_a   1.000
_cell.length_b   1.000
_cell.length_c   1.000
_cell.angle_alpha   90.00
_cell.angle_beta   90.00
_cell.angle_gamma   90.00
#
_symmetry.space_group_name_H-M   'P 1'
#
loop_
_entity.id
_entity.type
_entity.pdbx_description
1 polymer ?
#
loop_
_entity_poly.entity_id
_entity_poly.type
_entity_poly.pdbx_seq_one_letter_code
_entity_poly.pdbx_strand_id
1 'polypeptide(L)'
;MTRSQYLCLSLFSFGLVAFAVILQQTGYQGVSFLPCPLCILQRVGYLGVGIFCLLAIGIAPLRKFFHGMAILVAGYGVAIAGHHVWLLSHPGDSCGIDPLELWINQFQLVQDLPWLFKADGLCAAKLPAILGLQMPEWSLLWFGVLLLVLLMTFFRKSRA
;
A
#
# COMPACT_ATOMS: atom_id res chain seq x y z
N MET A 1 15.81 -11.20 12.38
CA MET A 1 15.58 -11.01 10.94
C MET A 1 16.92 -10.79 10.25
N THR A 2 17.22 -11.54 9.19
CA THR A 2 18.48 -11.43 8.43
C THR A 2 18.40 -10.30 7.40
N ARG A 3 19.54 -9.78 6.94
CA ARG A 3 19.58 -8.72 5.90
C ARG A 3 18.86 -9.15 4.62
N SER A 4 18.98 -10.42 4.25
CA SER A 4 18.29 -10.99 3.09
C SER A 4 16.77 -10.94 3.20
N GLN A 5 16.20 -11.15 4.39
CA GLN A 5 14.74 -11.06 4.60
C GLN A 5 14.22 -9.64 4.37
N TYR A 6 14.94 -8.61 4.85
CA TYR A 6 14.57 -7.21 4.61
C TYR A 6 14.67 -6.84 3.13
N LEU A 7 15.68 -7.35 2.42
CA LEU A 7 15.83 -7.14 0.98
C LEU A 7 14.67 -7.78 0.21
N CYS A 8 14.35 -9.04 0.52
CA CYS A 8 13.23 -9.74 -0.13
C CYS A 8 11.91 -9.01 0.06
N LEU A 9 11.60 -8.54 1.29
CA LEU A 9 10.38 -7.78 1.55
C LEU A 9 10.35 -6.45 0.80
N SER A 10 11.48 -5.73 0.79
CA SER A 10 11.58 -4.45 0.07
C SER A 10 11.39 -4.62 -1.43
N LEU A 11 12.09 -5.57 -2.05
CA LEU A 11 11.94 -5.92 -3.47
C LEU A 11 10.50 -6.34 -3.79
N PHE A 12 9.90 -7.13 -2.90
CA PHE A 12 8.52 -7.57 -3.07
C PHE A 12 7.52 -6.41 -3.01
N SER A 13 7.66 -5.49 -2.04
CA SER A 13 6.83 -4.29 -1.95
C SER A 13 6.97 -3.38 -3.18
N PHE A 14 8.19 -3.15 -3.66
CA PHE A 14 8.39 -2.37 -4.88
C PHE A 14 7.85 -3.07 -6.13
N GLY A 15 7.97 -4.40 -6.21
CA GLY A 15 7.38 -5.20 -7.28
C GLY A 15 5.86 -5.07 -7.34
N LEU A 16 5.18 -5.09 -6.20
CA LEU A 16 3.72 -4.89 -6.12
C LEU A 16 3.31 -3.48 -6.58
N VAL A 17 4.06 -2.45 -6.19
CA VAL A 17 3.79 -1.07 -6.64
C VAL A 17 4.01 -0.94 -8.15
N ALA A 18 5.11 -1.49 -8.67
CA ALA A 18 5.40 -1.49 -10.11
C ALA A 18 4.29 -2.21 -10.89
N PHE A 19 3.84 -3.37 -10.42
CA PHE A 19 2.73 -4.10 -11.01
C PHE A 19 1.44 -3.28 -11.03
N ALA A 20 1.11 -2.60 -9.93
CA ALA A 20 -0.08 -1.75 -9.85
C ALA A 20 -0.02 -0.54 -10.81
N VAL A 21 1.16 0.04 -11.00
CA VAL A 21 1.40 1.14 -11.96
C VAL A 21 1.26 0.65 -13.40
N ILE A 22 1.84 -0.52 -13.72
CA ILE A 22 1.72 -1.12 -15.05
C ILE A 22 0.25 -1.36 -15.37
N LEU A 23 -0.51 -1.95 -14.44
CA LEU A 23 -1.95 -2.18 -14.61
C LEU A 23 -2.75 -0.88 -14.80
N GLN A 24 -2.38 0.20 -14.10
CA GLN A 24 -2.98 1.51 -14.31
C GLN A 24 -2.72 2.04 -15.73
N GLN A 25 -1.52 1.85 -16.25
CA GLN A 25 -1.09 2.42 -17.53
C GLN A 25 -1.55 1.59 -18.74
N THR A 26 -1.59 0.26 -18.61
CA THR A 26 -2.11 -0.62 -19.66
C THR A 26 -3.63 -0.68 -19.68
N GLY A 27 -4.27 -0.31 -18.57
CA GLY A 27 -5.66 -0.66 -18.30
C GLY A 27 -5.83 -2.17 -18.16
N TYR A 28 -7.00 -2.60 -17.69
CA TYR A 28 -7.35 -4.02 -17.65
C TYR A 28 -8.74 -4.19 -18.25
N GLN A 29 -8.86 -5.15 -19.19
CA GLN A 29 -10.12 -5.48 -19.86
C GLN A 29 -10.75 -4.30 -20.65
N GLY A 30 -9.91 -3.39 -21.17
CA GLY A 30 -10.34 -2.21 -21.94
C GLY A 30 -10.87 -1.05 -21.08
N VAL A 31 -10.80 -1.17 -19.76
CA VAL A 31 -11.19 -0.11 -18.83
C VAL A 31 -9.93 0.56 -18.26
N SER A 32 -9.87 1.89 -18.36
CA SER A 32 -8.85 2.69 -17.68
C SER A 32 -9.07 2.62 -16.18
N PHE A 33 -8.05 2.18 -15.43
CA PHE A 33 -8.08 2.20 -13.97
C PHE A 33 -7.74 3.60 -13.50
N LEU A 34 -8.76 4.41 -13.19
CA LEU A 34 -8.51 5.70 -12.54
C LEU A 34 -8.07 5.43 -11.09
N PRO A 35 -6.88 5.92 -10.67
CA PRO A 35 -6.39 5.71 -9.32
C PRO A 35 -7.27 6.46 -8.31
N CYS A 36 -7.74 5.73 -7.30
CA CYS A 36 -8.50 6.28 -6.19
C CYS A 36 -7.57 6.82 -5.09
N PRO A 37 -7.97 7.81 -4.27
CA PRO A 37 -7.12 8.35 -3.21
C PRO A 37 -6.68 7.29 -2.18
N LEU A 38 -7.57 6.35 -1.82
CA LEU A 38 -7.23 5.21 -0.95
C LEU A 38 -6.17 4.28 -1.59
N CYS A 39 -6.23 4.09 -2.91
CA CYS A 39 -5.28 3.29 -3.67
C CYS A 39 -3.87 3.90 -3.61
N ILE A 40 -3.79 5.23 -3.64
CA ILE A 40 -2.53 5.97 -3.57
C ILE A 40 -1.94 5.90 -2.16
N LEU A 41 -2.78 6.03 -1.13
CA LEU A 41 -2.34 5.80 0.26
C LEU A 41 -1.79 4.37 0.46
N GLN A 42 -2.39 3.36 -0.18
CA GLN A 42 -1.86 2.00 -0.18
C GLN A 42 -0.49 1.92 -0.88
N ARG A 43 -0.30 2.60 -2.02
CA ARG A 43 1.02 2.66 -2.69
C ARG A 43 2.08 3.29 -1.80
N VAL A 44 1.76 4.40 -1.14
CA VAL A 44 2.65 5.06 -0.16
C VAL A 44 2.96 4.10 0.98
N GLY A 45 1.98 3.32 1.45
CA GLY A 45 2.19 2.27 2.44
C GLY A 45 3.24 1.23 1.99
N TYR A 46 3.12 0.67 0.78
CA TYR A 46 4.09 -0.29 0.26
C TYR A 46 5.48 0.31 0.08
N LEU A 47 5.56 1.54 -0.46
CA LEU A 47 6.81 2.27 -0.59
C LEU A 47 7.45 2.51 0.79
N GLY A 48 6.65 2.92 1.77
CA GLY A 48 7.10 3.13 3.15
C GLY A 48 7.66 1.85 3.76
N VAL A 49 6.95 0.72 3.66
CA VAL A 49 7.46 -0.59 4.14
C VAL A 49 8.78 -0.94 3.46
N GLY A 50 8.87 -0.77 2.14
CA GLY A 50 10.07 -1.05 1.36
C GLY A 50 11.26 -0.19 1.76
N ILE A 51 11.05 1.12 1.94
CA ILE A 51 12.08 2.09 2.35
C ILE A 51 12.54 1.83 3.78
N PHE A 52 11.62 1.60 4.72
CA PHE A 52 11.98 1.29 6.11
C PHE A 52 12.73 -0.03 6.24
N CYS A 53 12.41 -1.04 5.43
CA CYS A 53 13.20 -2.26 5.34
C CYS A 53 14.63 -2.02 4.81
N LEU A 54 14.80 -1.14 3.80
CA LEU A 54 16.13 -0.77 3.30
C LEU A 54 16.94 0.02 4.35
N LEU A 55 16.31 0.97 5.03
CA LEU A 55 16.94 1.75 6.10
C LEU A 55 17.37 0.85 7.27
N ALA A 56 16.57 -0.18 7.60
CA ALA A 56 16.92 -1.18 8.61
C ALA A 56 18.18 -2.01 8.24
N ILE A 57 18.46 -2.18 6.94
CA ILE A 57 19.69 -2.81 6.44
C ILE A 57 20.88 -1.85 6.55
N GLY A 58 20.72 -0.62 6.03
CA GLY A 58 21.79 0.37 5.94
C GLY A 58 22.23 0.92 7.29
N ILE A 59 21.29 1.15 8.22
CA ILE A 59 21.55 1.78 9.52
C ILE A 59 21.43 0.73 10.63
N ALA A 60 22.49 -0.05 10.80
CA ALA A 60 22.57 -1.09 11.82
C ALA A 60 22.16 -0.67 13.26
N PRO A 61 22.58 0.50 13.80
CA PRO A 61 22.21 0.89 15.17
C PRO A 61 20.72 1.19 15.34
N LEU A 62 20.04 1.66 14.29
CA LEU A 62 18.61 2.01 14.32
C LEU A 62 17.71 0.93 13.73
N ARG A 63 18.24 -0.28 13.47
CA ARG A 63 17.49 -1.38 12.85
C ARG A 63 16.18 -1.71 13.58
N LYS A 64 16.18 -1.69 14.92
CA LYS A 64 14.96 -1.94 15.73
C LYS A 64 13.91 -0.86 15.52
N PHE A 65 14.33 0.40 15.43
CA PHE A 65 13.45 1.54 15.20
C PHE A 65 12.81 1.45 13.81
N PHE A 66 13.61 1.24 12.77
CA PHE A 66 13.10 1.09 11.41
C PHE A 66 12.22 -0.16 11.23
N HIS A 67 12.52 -1.25 11.92
CA HIS A 67 11.64 -2.42 11.96
C HIS A 67 10.28 -2.12 12.60
N GLY A 68 10.28 -1.37 13.71
CA GLY A 68 9.04 -0.90 14.35
C GLY A 68 8.23 0.03 13.44
N MET A 69 8.90 0.95 12.74
CA MET A 69 8.26 1.81 11.75
C MET A 69 7.68 1.02 10.58
N ALA A 70 8.39 0.01 10.08
CA ALA A 70 7.85 -0.87 9.03
C ALA A 70 6.58 -1.61 9.48
N ILE A 71 6.50 -2.06 10.74
CA ILE A 71 5.29 -2.65 11.32
C ILE A 71 4.14 -1.62 11.36
N LEU A 72 4.41 -0.40 11.83
CA LEU A 72 3.39 0.65 11.89
C LEU A 72 2.84 1.00 10.52
N VAL A 73 3.71 1.16 9.52
CA VAL A 73 3.29 1.44 8.14
C VAL A 73 2.53 0.27 7.53
N ALA A 74 2.96 -0.97 7.78
CA ALA A 74 2.20 -2.15 7.34
C ALA A 74 0.82 -2.20 7.99
N GLY A 75 0.71 -1.89 9.29
CA GLY A 75 -0.56 -1.79 10.00
C GLY A 75 -1.48 -0.69 9.45
N TYR A 76 -0.92 0.47 9.12
CA TYR A 76 -1.63 1.54 8.43
C TYR A 76 -2.15 1.08 7.06
N GLY A 77 -1.32 0.37 6.29
CA GLY A 77 -1.72 -0.22 4.99
C GLY A 77 -2.88 -1.21 5.12
N VAL A 78 -2.86 -2.08 6.14
CA VAL A 78 -3.99 -3.00 6.44
C VAL A 78 -5.26 -2.21 6.77
N ALA A 79 -5.16 -1.17 7.61
CA ALA A 79 -6.32 -0.36 7.99
C ALA A 79 -6.95 0.35 6.78
N ILE A 80 -6.14 0.97 5.91
CA ILE A 80 -6.63 1.61 4.68
C ILE A 80 -7.26 0.58 3.74
N ALA A 81 -6.60 -0.55 3.52
CA ALA A 81 -7.11 -1.58 2.62
C ALA A 81 -8.43 -2.17 3.14
N GLY A 82 -8.53 -2.41 4.46
CA GLY A 82 -9.76 -2.88 5.09
C GLY A 82 -10.90 -1.87 4.97
N HIS A 83 -10.61 -0.59 5.19
CA HIS A 83 -11.58 0.49 4.97
C HIS A 83 -12.05 0.55 3.51
N HIS A 84 -11.13 0.38 2.56
CA HIS A 84 -11.47 0.38 1.14
C HIS A 84 -12.35 -0.82 0.75
N VAL A 85 -12.09 -2.01 1.26
CA VAL A 85 -12.98 -3.18 1.09
C VAL A 85 -14.36 -2.91 1.69
N TRP A 86 -14.42 -2.27 2.86
CA TRP A 86 -15.67 -1.89 3.51
C TRP A 86 -16.48 -0.92 2.64
N LEU A 87 -15.86 0.12 2.07
CA LEU A 87 -16.53 1.04 1.13
C LEU A 87 -17.09 0.32 -0.11
N LEU A 88 -16.37 -0.65 -0.65
CA LEU A 88 -16.81 -1.45 -1.79
C LEU A 88 -18.10 -2.24 -1.49
N SER A 89 -18.27 -2.64 -0.23
CA SER A 89 -19.47 -3.34 0.25
C SER A 89 -20.62 -2.40 0.63
N HIS A 90 -20.33 -1.13 0.94
CA HIS A 90 -21.30 -0.09 1.31
C HIS A 90 -21.22 1.12 0.36
N PRO A 91 -21.66 0.98 -0.90
CA PRO A 91 -21.51 2.02 -1.92
C PRO A 91 -22.37 3.29 -1.67
N GLY A 92 -23.23 3.29 -0.65
CA GLY A 92 -24.12 4.42 -0.33
C GLY A 92 -23.46 5.56 0.44
N ASP A 93 -22.29 5.35 1.04
CA ASP A 93 -21.66 6.30 1.97
C ASP A 93 -20.68 7.29 1.30
N SER A 94 -20.12 6.97 0.12
CA SER A 94 -19.26 7.89 -0.65
C SER A 94 -20.02 8.46 -1.86
N CYS A 95 -20.91 9.41 -1.60
CA CYS A 95 -21.54 10.21 -2.66
C CYS A 95 -20.72 11.50 -2.88
N GLY A 96 -19.71 11.46 -3.75
CA GLY A 96 -19.02 12.68 -4.24
C GLY A 96 -17.48 12.62 -4.29
N ILE A 97 -16.87 13.79 -4.48
CA ILE A 97 -15.43 14.02 -4.34
C ILE A 97 -15.09 13.80 -2.87
N ASP A 98 -14.37 12.73 -2.56
CA ASP A 98 -13.96 12.46 -1.18
C ASP A 98 -13.11 13.66 -0.70
N PRO A 99 -13.37 14.26 0.49
CA PRO A 99 -12.52 15.34 1.02
C PRO A 99 -11.05 14.92 1.18
N LEU A 100 -10.81 13.61 1.23
CA LEU A 100 -9.49 13.00 1.21
C LEU A 100 -8.76 13.17 -0.13
N GLU A 101 -9.48 13.18 -1.27
CA GLU A 101 -8.91 13.44 -2.60
C GLU A 101 -8.37 14.87 -2.69
N LEU A 102 -9.15 15.85 -2.23
CA LEU A 102 -8.75 17.26 -2.17
C LEU A 102 -7.54 17.46 -1.27
N TRP A 103 -7.49 16.79 -0.11
CA TRP A 103 -6.37 16.90 0.81
C TRP A 103 -5.09 16.26 0.25
N ILE A 104 -5.20 15.09 -0.40
CA ILE A 104 -4.06 14.42 -1.02
C ILE A 104 -3.53 15.21 -2.21
N ASN A 105 -4.40 15.66 -3.11
CA ASN A 105 -4.00 16.39 -4.32
C ASN A 105 -3.43 17.79 -4.03
N GLN A 106 -3.54 18.30 -2.80
CA GLN A 106 -2.88 19.53 -2.34
C GLN A 106 -1.42 19.33 -1.94
N PHE A 107 -0.95 18.10 -1.71
CA PHE A 107 0.45 17.88 -1.35
C PHE A 107 1.38 18.14 -2.55
N GLN A 108 2.48 18.85 -2.29
CA GLN A 108 3.52 19.15 -3.30
C GLN A 108 4.05 17.90 -4.01
N LEU A 109 4.17 16.78 -3.28
CA LEU A 109 4.58 15.47 -3.80
C LEU A 109 3.68 14.97 -4.95
N VAL A 110 2.39 15.30 -4.91
CA VAL A 110 1.43 14.94 -5.95
C VAL A 110 1.62 15.82 -7.19
N GLN A 111 1.98 17.10 -6.99
CA GLN A 111 2.27 18.01 -8.09
C GLN A 111 3.59 17.68 -8.78
N ASP A 112 4.59 17.18 -8.05
CA ASP A 112 5.89 16.79 -8.60
C ASP A 112 5.85 15.43 -9.34
N LEU A 113 5.06 14.46 -8.85
CA LEU A 113 4.88 13.14 -9.49
C LEU A 113 3.40 12.80 -9.72
N PRO A 114 2.69 13.53 -10.60
CA PRO A 114 1.27 13.33 -10.83
C PRO A 114 0.96 11.96 -11.44
N TRP A 115 1.88 11.42 -12.25
CA TRP A 115 1.71 10.09 -12.85
C TRP A 115 1.62 8.95 -11.82
N LEU A 116 2.17 9.17 -10.61
CA LEU A 116 2.23 8.16 -9.55
C LEU A 116 1.23 8.42 -8.41
N PHE A 117 0.98 9.69 -8.07
CA PHE A 117 0.23 10.09 -6.87
C PHE A 117 -1.04 10.92 -7.13
N LYS A 118 -1.38 11.24 -8.38
CA LYS A 118 -2.64 11.95 -8.67
C LYS A 118 -3.83 11.01 -8.55
N ALA A 119 -4.81 11.39 -7.74
CA ALA A 119 -6.08 10.68 -7.62
C ALA A 119 -7.14 11.38 -8.46
N ASP A 120 -7.78 10.63 -9.36
CA ASP A 120 -8.85 11.12 -10.24
C ASP A 120 -10.06 10.15 -10.27
N GLY A 121 -10.03 9.07 -9.46
CA GLY A 121 -11.03 7.99 -9.47
C GLY A 121 -11.85 7.89 -8.18
N LEU A 122 -13.12 7.47 -8.33
CA LEU A 122 -14.04 7.24 -7.20
C LEU A 122 -13.68 5.96 -6.43
N CYS A 123 -13.61 6.05 -5.10
CA CYS A 123 -13.29 4.91 -4.22
C CYS A 123 -14.35 3.80 -4.22
N ALA A 124 -15.61 4.14 -4.52
CA ALA A 124 -16.72 3.18 -4.57
C ALA A 124 -16.92 2.55 -5.95
N ALA A 125 -16.12 2.94 -6.96
CA ALA A 125 -16.27 2.39 -8.31
C ALA A 125 -15.79 0.92 -8.35
N LYS A 126 -16.71 0.01 -8.67
CA LYS A 126 -16.36 -1.40 -8.93
C LYS A 126 -15.60 -1.51 -10.25
N LEU A 127 -14.29 -1.72 -10.14
CA LEU A 127 -13.40 -2.03 -11.24
C LEU A 127 -13.44 -3.54 -11.56
N PRO A 128 -13.03 -3.96 -12.77
CA PRO A 128 -13.00 -5.39 -13.10
C PRO A 128 -12.08 -6.15 -12.13
N ALA A 129 -12.62 -7.23 -11.55
CA ALA A 129 -11.91 -8.04 -10.58
C ALA A 129 -10.77 -8.82 -11.26
N ILE A 130 -9.58 -8.79 -10.67
CA ILE A 130 -8.45 -9.61 -11.11
C ILE A 130 -8.55 -10.95 -10.40
N LEU A 131 -8.77 -12.02 -11.17
CA LEU A 131 -8.90 -13.39 -10.66
C LEU A 131 -10.03 -13.53 -9.62
N GLY A 132 -11.13 -12.79 -9.80
CA GLY A 132 -12.30 -12.83 -8.90
C GLY A 132 -12.19 -11.97 -7.64
N LEU A 133 -11.03 -11.35 -7.37
CA LEU A 133 -10.85 -10.39 -6.27
C LEU A 133 -10.64 -8.97 -6.80
N GLN A 134 -11.13 -8.00 -6.04
CA GLN A 134 -10.93 -6.58 -6.30
C GLN A 134 -9.50 -6.18 -5.89
N MET A 135 -8.95 -5.12 -6.51
CA MET A 135 -7.65 -4.54 -6.15
C MET A 135 -7.44 -4.30 -4.64
N PRO A 136 -8.40 -3.69 -3.91
CA PRO A 136 -8.23 -3.48 -2.47
C PRO A 136 -8.13 -4.78 -1.65
N GLU A 137 -8.79 -5.85 -2.08
CA GLU A 137 -8.72 -7.15 -1.39
C GLU A 137 -7.35 -7.80 -1.57
N TRP A 138 -6.79 -7.72 -2.78
CA TRP A 138 -5.40 -8.14 -3.04
C TRP A 138 -4.40 -7.34 -2.20
N SER A 139 -4.58 -6.02 -2.13
CA SER A 139 -3.74 -5.18 -1.27
C SER A 139 -3.86 -5.55 0.21
N LEU A 140 -5.08 -5.84 0.69
CA LEU A 140 -5.30 -6.24 2.08
C LEU A 140 -4.57 -7.55 2.42
N LEU A 141 -4.65 -8.55 1.53
CA LEU A 141 -3.95 -9.83 1.69
C LEU A 141 -2.44 -9.61 1.80
N TRP A 142 -1.84 -8.86 0.87
CA TRP A 142 -0.41 -8.64 0.85
C TRP A 142 0.08 -7.80 2.03
N PHE A 143 -0.62 -6.72 2.40
CA PHE A 143 -0.30 -5.97 3.61
C PHE A 143 -0.43 -6.83 4.87
N GLY A 144 -1.44 -7.71 4.95
CA GLY A 144 -1.60 -8.66 6.03
C GLY A 144 -0.41 -9.63 6.13
N VAL A 145 0.03 -10.20 5.00
CA VAL A 145 1.21 -11.08 4.94
C VAL A 145 2.48 -10.34 5.38
N LEU A 146 2.72 -9.11 4.87
CA LEU A 146 3.87 -8.30 5.25
C LEU A 146 3.86 -7.98 6.75
N LEU A 147 2.72 -7.55 7.28
CA LEU A 147 2.55 -7.25 8.70
C LEU A 147 2.81 -8.49 9.57
N LEU A 148 2.24 -9.63 9.19
CA LEU A 148 2.40 -10.89 9.93
C LEU A 148 3.86 -11.36 9.94
N VAL A 149 4.57 -11.28 8.81
CA VAL A 149 6.01 -11.59 8.75
C VAL A 149 6.83 -10.63 9.62
N LEU A 150 6.53 -9.33 9.59
CA LEU A 150 7.23 -8.33 10.41
C LEU A 150 6.95 -8.52 11.92
N LEU A 151 5.72 -8.86 12.30
CA LEU A 151 5.34 -9.17 13.68
C LEU A 151 5.98 -10.48 14.16
N MET A 152 5.89 -11.56 13.38
CA MET A 152 6.51 -12.84 13.72
C MET A 152 8.01 -12.70 13.92
N THR A 153 8.69 -11.93 13.07
CA THR A 153 10.13 -11.69 13.22
C THR A 153 10.49 -10.78 14.39
N PHE A 154 9.58 -9.91 14.81
CA PHE A 154 9.70 -9.11 16.03
C PHE A 154 9.54 -9.97 17.30
N PHE A 155 8.46 -10.76 17.39
CA PHE A 155 8.18 -11.62 18.55
C PHE A 155 9.09 -12.85 18.65
N ARG A 156 9.60 -13.40 17.53
CA ARG A 156 10.60 -14.50 17.55
C ARG A 156 11.90 -14.12 18.26
N LYS A 157 12.14 -12.83 18.54
CA LYS A 157 13.31 -12.37 19.29
C LYS A 157 13.14 -12.49 20.82
N SER A 158 11.97 -12.89 21.31
CA SER A 158 11.71 -13.19 22.73
C SER A 158 11.92 -14.68 23.07
N ARG A 159 13.00 -15.27 22.54
CA ARG A 159 13.58 -16.53 23.00
C ARG A 159 15.10 -16.35 23.01
N ALA A 160 15.58 -15.61 24.00
CA ALA A 160 16.96 -15.59 24.46
C ALA A 160 16.91 -15.33 25.96
#